data_AF-A0A1F5S9Y1-F1
#
_entry.id   AF-A0A1F5S9Y1-F1
#
_cell.length_a   1.000
_cell.length_b   1.000
_cell.length_c   1.000
_cell.angle_alpha   90.00
_cell.angle_beta   90.00
_cell.angle_gamma   90.00
#
_symmetry.space_group_name_H-M   'P 1'
#
loop_
_entity.id
_entity.type
_entity.pdbx_description
1 polymer ?
#
loop_
_entity_poly.entity_id
_entity_poly.type
_entity_poly.pdbx_seq_one_letter_code
_entity_poly.pdbx_strand_id
1 'polypeptide(L)'
;KGYYADMAVTVAVGKISREAQKLIKVTKLALARGLEQVRPGNSLNNIGKAVEQYVRRNSNFSVVRDLVGHGVGYALHEDPQIPNYELSHNKKIILKPGMVLAIEPMVNIGDSSIKTGPDGLTILTADGSLSVQFEHTVVVTEQGHEVLTKYE
;
A
#
# COMPACT_ATOMS: atom_id res chain seq x y z
N LYS A 1 -4.96 -22.60 -8.15
CA LYS A 1 -4.76 -22.72 -9.62
C LYS A 1 -5.95 -22.03 -10.28
N GLY A 2 -5.73 -21.01 -11.12
CA GLY A 2 -6.80 -20.12 -11.62
C GLY A 2 -7.11 -18.92 -10.72
N TYR A 3 -6.24 -18.63 -9.74
CA TYR A 3 -6.33 -17.47 -8.86
C TYR A 3 -5.01 -16.70 -8.89
N TYR A 4 -5.10 -15.40 -8.64
CA TYR A 4 -3.97 -14.48 -8.51
C TYR A 4 -3.73 -14.16 -7.03
N ALA A 5 -2.47 -13.93 -6.69
CA ALA A 5 -2.02 -13.28 -5.47
C ALA A 5 -0.87 -12.35 -5.87
N ASP A 6 -0.77 -11.22 -5.20
CA ASP A 6 0.22 -10.18 -5.50
C ASP A 6 1.01 -9.74 -4.26
N MET A 7 2.28 -9.43 -4.47
CA MET A 7 3.19 -8.95 -3.45
C MET A 7 4.41 -8.22 -4.03
N ALA A 8 4.86 -7.22 -3.28
CA ALA A 8 6.04 -6.43 -3.56
C ALA A 8 6.86 -6.20 -2.28
N VAL A 9 8.18 -6.24 -2.41
CA VAL A 9 9.12 -6.08 -1.30
C VAL A 9 10.27 -5.20 -1.77
N THR A 10 10.57 -4.15 -1.00
CA THR A 10 11.80 -3.39 -1.19
C THR A 10 12.93 -3.98 -0.35
N VAL A 11 14.06 -4.30 -0.98
CA VAL A 11 15.27 -4.83 -0.31
C VAL A 11 16.45 -3.87 -0.51
N ALA A 12 17.21 -3.62 0.55
CA ALA A 12 18.41 -2.80 0.48
C ALA A 12 19.58 -3.61 -0.14
N VAL A 13 20.26 -3.04 -1.14
CA VAL A 13 21.45 -3.63 -1.75
C VAL A 13 22.69 -2.86 -1.29
N GLY A 14 23.58 -3.52 -0.55
CA GLY A 14 24.79 -2.93 -0.01
C GLY A 14 24.53 -1.88 1.09
N LYS A 15 25.37 -0.85 1.14
CA LYS A 15 25.27 0.23 2.13
C LYS A 15 24.41 1.37 1.58
N ILE A 16 23.24 1.57 2.18
CA ILE A 16 22.30 2.64 1.82
C ILE A 16 22.38 3.84 2.79
N SER A 17 21.88 4.99 2.36
CA SER A 17 21.82 6.21 3.17
C SER A 17 20.86 6.05 4.37
N ARG A 18 21.04 6.89 5.40
CA ARG A 18 20.12 6.92 6.56
C ARG A 18 18.69 7.28 6.16
N GLU A 19 18.54 8.14 5.16
CA GLU A 19 17.23 8.54 4.66
C GLU A 19 16.53 7.39 3.95
N ALA A 20 17.24 6.63 3.09
CA ALA A 20 16.70 5.42 2.47
C ALA A 20 16.32 4.36 3.51
N GLN A 21 17.14 4.17 4.55
CA GLN A 21 16.78 3.26 5.67
C GLN A 21 15.50 3.72 6.36
N LYS A 22 15.35 5.03 6.60
CA LYS A 22 14.15 5.60 7.21
C LYS A 22 12.93 5.42 6.30
N LEU A 23 13.07 5.66 5.01
CA LEU A 23 12.01 5.48 4.00
C LEU A 23 11.52 4.04 4.01
N ILE A 24 12.42 3.07 3.88
CA ILE A 24 12.11 1.63 3.95
C ILE A 24 11.34 1.29 5.22
N LYS A 25 11.85 1.73 6.39
CA LYS A 25 11.23 1.45 7.68
C LYS A 25 9.84 2.06 7.79
N VAL A 26 9.68 3.32 7.38
CA VAL A 26 8.40 4.04 7.47
C VAL A 26 7.36 3.41 6.57
N THR A 27 7.71 3.07 5.33
CA THR A 27 6.77 2.41 4.40
C THR A 27 6.32 1.05 4.91
N LYS A 28 7.27 0.21 5.38
CA LYS A 28 6.94 -1.12 5.93
C LYS A 28 6.01 -1.03 7.14
N LEU A 29 6.28 -0.09 8.05
CA LEU A 29 5.42 0.10 9.23
C LEU A 29 4.08 0.76 8.88
N ALA A 30 4.03 1.61 7.86
CA ALA A 30 2.77 2.18 7.36
C ALA A 30 1.86 1.09 6.79
N LEU A 31 2.40 0.15 6.00
CA LEU A 31 1.67 -1.04 5.55
C LEU A 31 1.10 -1.81 6.74
N ALA A 32 1.91 -2.10 7.75
CA ALA A 32 1.45 -2.79 8.96
C ALA A 32 0.29 -2.06 9.65
N ARG A 33 0.31 -0.71 9.72
CA ARG A 33 -0.81 0.09 10.24
C ARG A 33 -2.06 0.03 9.38
N GLY A 34 -1.90 -0.01 8.05
CA GLY A 34 -3.00 -0.25 7.12
C GLY A 34 -3.65 -1.62 7.36
N LEU A 35 -2.84 -2.66 7.51
CA LEU A 35 -3.29 -4.03 7.77
C LEU A 35 -4.06 -4.15 9.09
N GLU A 36 -3.65 -3.46 10.16
CA GLU A 36 -4.40 -3.40 11.43
C GLU A 36 -5.87 -2.92 11.26
N GLN A 37 -6.19 -2.23 10.16
CA GLN A 37 -7.55 -1.78 9.85
C GLN A 37 -8.37 -2.80 9.05
N VAL A 38 -7.76 -3.88 8.56
CA VAL A 38 -8.44 -4.90 7.77
C VAL A 38 -9.20 -5.83 8.72
N ARG A 39 -10.52 -5.60 8.85
CA ARG A 39 -11.42 -6.42 9.66
C ARG A 39 -12.88 -6.23 9.22
N PRO A 40 -13.76 -7.23 9.42
CA PRO A 40 -15.18 -7.13 9.09
C PRO A 40 -15.84 -5.89 9.68
N GLY A 41 -16.72 -5.25 8.91
CA GLY A 41 -17.46 -4.09 9.34
C GLY A 41 -16.67 -2.79 9.36
N ASN A 42 -15.34 -2.82 9.21
CA ASN A 42 -14.54 -1.61 9.11
C ASN A 42 -14.66 -0.96 7.74
N SER A 43 -14.45 0.35 7.66
CA SER A 43 -14.40 1.07 6.39
C SER A 43 -13.06 0.85 5.70
N LEU A 44 -13.09 0.55 4.40
CA LEU A 44 -11.89 0.47 3.56
C LEU A 44 -11.03 1.75 3.65
N ASN A 45 -11.67 2.93 3.73
CA ASN A 45 -10.98 4.21 3.86
C ASN A 45 -10.08 4.30 5.11
N ASN A 46 -10.38 3.52 6.16
CA ASN A 46 -9.55 3.52 7.36
C ASN A 46 -8.16 2.93 7.09
N ILE A 47 -8.00 2.06 6.08
CA ILE A 47 -6.70 1.53 5.67
C ILE A 47 -5.80 2.68 5.18
N GLY A 48 -6.24 3.40 4.16
CA GLY A 48 -5.49 4.54 3.61
C GLY A 48 -5.24 5.64 4.63
N LYS A 49 -6.23 5.92 5.49
CA LYS A 49 -6.08 6.85 6.61
C LYS A 49 -4.96 6.43 7.58
N ALA A 50 -4.91 5.16 7.97
CA ALA A 50 -3.89 4.66 8.89
C ALA A 50 -2.48 4.74 8.27
N VAL A 51 -2.36 4.38 6.99
CA VAL A 51 -1.11 4.51 6.22
C VAL A 51 -0.64 5.97 6.18
N GLU A 52 -1.46 6.89 5.66
CA GLU A 52 -1.07 8.30 5.48
C GLU A 52 -0.76 8.98 6.81
N GLN A 53 -1.55 8.72 7.85
CA GLN A 53 -1.27 9.26 9.18
C GLN A 53 0.05 8.74 9.75
N TYR A 54 0.38 7.47 9.56
CA TYR A 54 1.63 6.92 10.03
C TYR A 54 2.83 7.57 9.32
N VAL A 55 2.77 7.68 8.00
CA VAL A 55 3.83 8.32 7.19
C VAL A 55 4.04 9.78 7.64
N ARG A 56 2.97 10.58 7.69
CA ARG A 56 3.03 12.01 8.07
C ARG A 56 3.55 12.25 9.49
N ARG A 57 3.22 11.36 10.44
CA ARG A 57 3.66 11.52 11.84
C ARG A 57 5.13 11.16 12.06
N ASN A 58 5.70 10.30 11.22
CA ASN A 58 7.04 9.74 11.43
C ASN A 58 8.10 10.27 10.44
N SER A 59 7.68 11.07 9.47
CA SER A 59 8.55 11.58 8.40
C SER A 59 7.96 12.79 7.69
N ASN A 60 8.77 13.43 6.85
CA ASN A 60 8.33 14.44 5.90
C ASN A 60 8.05 13.85 4.51
N PHE A 61 7.84 12.53 4.45
CA PHE A 61 7.57 11.79 3.22
C PHE A 61 6.11 11.94 2.82
N SER A 62 5.81 11.61 1.56
CA SER A 62 4.46 11.67 1.01
C SER A 62 4.00 10.29 0.53
N VAL A 63 2.68 10.09 0.48
CA VAL A 63 2.08 8.87 -0.07
C VAL A 63 1.62 9.16 -1.49
N VAL A 64 2.02 8.30 -2.44
CA VAL A 64 1.56 8.37 -3.84
C VAL A 64 0.03 8.29 -3.89
N ARG A 65 -0.58 9.14 -4.73
CA ARG A 65 -2.05 9.22 -4.83
C ARG A 65 -2.61 8.64 -6.13
N ASP A 66 -1.80 8.56 -7.17
CA ASP A 66 -2.22 8.10 -8.49
C ASP A 66 -2.24 6.57 -8.62
N LEU A 67 -1.58 5.85 -7.70
CA LEU A 67 -1.52 4.39 -7.63
C LEU A 67 -2.06 3.91 -6.29
N VAL A 68 -2.83 2.83 -6.32
CA VAL A 68 -3.62 2.33 -5.20
C VAL A 68 -3.66 0.81 -5.24
N GLY A 69 -3.95 0.20 -4.09
CA GLY A 69 -4.21 -1.23 -4.03
C GLY A 69 -5.48 -1.63 -4.76
N HIS A 70 -5.72 -2.93 -4.85
CA HIS A 70 -6.84 -3.49 -5.59
C HIS A 70 -7.41 -4.76 -4.93
N GLY A 71 -8.63 -5.15 -5.32
CA GLY A 71 -9.07 -6.52 -5.14
C GLY A 71 -8.19 -7.46 -5.97
N VAL A 72 -7.93 -8.66 -5.47
CA VAL A 72 -7.10 -9.66 -6.17
C VAL A 72 -7.62 -11.05 -5.86
N GLY A 73 -7.65 -11.91 -6.87
CA GLY A 73 -8.11 -13.28 -6.69
C GLY A 73 -8.53 -13.91 -8.00
N TYR A 74 -9.63 -13.45 -8.59
CA TYR A 74 -10.10 -13.99 -9.88
C TYR A 74 -9.47 -13.29 -11.08
N ALA A 75 -9.12 -12.01 -10.93
CA ALA A 75 -8.26 -11.27 -11.83
C ALA A 75 -7.01 -10.73 -11.09
N LEU A 76 -6.01 -10.28 -11.85
CA LEU A 76 -4.81 -9.65 -11.30
C LEU A 76 -5.20 -8.37 -10.54
N HIS A 77 -5.93 -7.47 -11.20
CA HIS A 77 -6.56 -6.31 -10.59
C HIS A 77 -8.08 -6.40 -10.75
N GLU A 78 -8.82 -6.32 -9.64
CA GLU A 78 -10.27 -6.24 -9.61
C GLU A 78 -10.72 -5.23 -8.54
N ASP A 79 -12.03 -4.94 -8.49
CA ASP A 79 -12.57 -4.06 -7.46
C ASP A 79 -12.51 -4.72 -6.06
N PRO A 80 -12.41 -3.92 -4.99
CA PRO A 80 -12.38 -2.46 -5.00
C PRO A 80 -10.96 -1.91 -5.15
N GLN A 81 -10.84 -0.66 -5.60
CA GLN A 81 -9.61 0.10 -5.41
C GLN A 81 -9.39 0.43 -3.91
N ILE A 82 -8.15 0.31 -3.44
CA ILE A 82 -7.75 0.57 -2.05
C ILE A 82 -6.70 1.69 -1.98
N PRO A 83 -7.13 2.95 -1.86
CA PRO A 83 -6.20 4.06 -1.70
C PRO A 83 -5.39 3.97 -0.41
N ASN A 84 -4.10 4.31 -0.51
CA ASN A 84 -3.16 4.35 0.60
C ASN A 84 -3.20 5.68 1.40
N TYR A 85 -4.22 6.49 1.15
CA TYR A 85 -4.42 7.81 1.74
C TYR A 85 -5.87 8.04 2.16
N GLU A 86 -6.10 9.01 3.04
CA GLU A 86 -7.45 9.31 3.51
C GLU A 86 -8.28 9.95 2.39
N LEU A 87 -9.44 9.33 2.10
CA LEU A 87 -10.44 9.88 1.20
C LEU A 87 -11.47 10.66 2.00
N SER A 88 -11.84 11.83 1.49
CA SER A 88 -12.87 12.67 2.10
C SER A 88 -14.28 12.08 1.95
N HIS A 89 -14.56 11.32 0.87
CA HIS A 89 -15.91 10.93 0.47
C HIS A 89 -16.14 9.42 0.22
N ASN A 90 -15.10 8.58 0.20
CA ASN A 90 -15.24 7.14 -0.11
C ASN A 90 -15.55 6.26 1.12
N LYS A 91 -16.37 6.78 2.04
CA LYS A 91 -16.66 6.16 3.36
C LYS A 91 -17.53 4.88 3.29
N LYS A 92 -18.00 4.48 2.10
CA LYS A 92 -19.11 3.53 1.95
C LYS A 92 -18.71 2.07 1.74
N ILE A 93 -17.47 1.77 1.35
CA ILE A 93 -17.05 0.37 1.21
C ILE A 93 -16.72 -0.18 2.58
N ILE A 94 -17.54 -1.12 3.02
CA ILE A 94 -17.39 -1.85 4.28
C ILE A 94 -16.75 -3.20 3.97
N LEU A 95 -15.67 -3.50 4.68
CA LEU A 95 -14.95 -4.76 4.56
C LEU A 95 -15.84 -5.90 5.06
N LYS A 96 -15.87 -6.99 4.29
CA LYS A 96 -16.67 -8.19 4.58
C LYS A 96 -15.77 -9.43 4.55
N PRO A 97 -16.04 -10.45 5.38
CA PRO A 97 -15.36 -11.74 5.27
C PRO A 97 -15.36 -12.27 3.84
N GLY A 98 -14.24 -12.84 3.41
CA GLY A 98 -14.03 -13.37 2.07
C GLY A 98 -13.52 -12.36 1.03
N MET A 99 -13.47 -11.06 1.33
CA MET A 99 -12.78 -10.10 0.47
C MET A 99 -11.27 -10.36 0.49
N VAL A 100 -10.66 -10.35 -0.69
CA VAL A 100 -9.21 -10.51 -0.87
C VAL A 100 -8.64 -9.26 -1.52
N LEU A 101 -7.65 -8.65 -0.87
CA LEU A 101 -7.18 -7.29 -1.16
C LEU A 101 -5.66 -7.24 -1.18
N ALA A 102 -5.09 -6.56 -2.17
CA ALA A 102 -3.72 -6.10 -2.21
C ALA A 102 -3.62 -4.73 -1.52
N ILE A 103 -2.85 -4.63 -0.44
CA ILE A 103 -2.57 -3.39 0.27
C ILE A 103 -1.10 -3.03 0.02
N GLU A 104 -0.87 -1.93 -0.71
CA GLU A 104 0.43 -1.65 -1.33
C GLU A 104 0.86 -0.17 -1.23
N PRO A 105 1.21 0.34 -0.04
CA PRO A 105 1.64 1.73 0.09
C PRO A 105 2.94 2.00 -0.65
N MET A 106 2.90 3.03 -1.50
CA MET A 106 4.06 3.65 -2.15
C MET A 106 4.33 5.00 -1.50
N VAL A 107 5.54 5.19 -0.99
CA VAL A 107 5.93 6.39 -0.22
C VAL A 107 7.16 7.03 -0.84
N ASN A 108 7.09 8.33 -1.08
CA ASN A 108 8.14 9.13 -1.71
C ASN A 108 8.83 10.02 -0.66
N ILE A 109 10.13 10.27 -0.84
CA ILE A 109 10.83 11.28 -0.01
C ILE A 109 10.25 12.67 -0.24
N GLY A 110 10.05 13.05 -1.51
CA GLY A 110 9.51 14.35 -1.89
C GLY A 110 7.99 14.36 -2.01
N ASP A 111 7.47 14.95 -3.09
CA ASP A 111 6.03 15.06 -3.30
C ASP A 111 5.37 13.74 -3.78
N SER A 112 4.06 13.65 -3.62
CA SER A 112 3.26 12.47 -4.02
C SER A 112 3.18 12.28 -5.53
N SER A 113 3.51 13.31 -6.31
CA SER A 113 3.42 13.31 -7.77
C SER A 113 4.35 12.27 -8.42
N ILE A 114 3.81 11.54 -9.38
CA ILE A 114 4.54 10.59 -10.23
C ILE A 114 4.52 11.03 -11.70
N LYS A 115 5.35 10.39 -12.52
CA LYS A 115 5.33 10.50 -13.98
C LYS A 115 5.65 9.15 -14.61
N THR A 116 5.11 8.91 -15.79
CA THR A 116 5.47 7.75 -16.61
C THR A 116 6.80 8.02 -17.32
N GLY A 117 7.67 7.00 -17.32
CA GLY A 117 8.96 7.01 -17.98
C GLY A 117 8.84 6.97 -19.51
N PRO A 118 9.98 7.14 -20.21
CA PRO A 118 10.00 7.19 -21.68
C PRO A 118 9.65 5.84 -22.34
N ASP A 119 9.70 4.74 -21.59
CA ASP A 119 9.29 3.41 -22.03
C ASP A 119 7.76 3.19 -21.99
N GLY A 120 7.01 4.17 -21.46
CA GLY A 120 5.56 4.09 -21.31
C GLY A 120 5.07 3.17 -20.19
N LEU A 121 5.97 2.59 -19.39
CA LEU A 121 5.65 1.61 -18.34
C LEU A 121 6.21 1.99 -16.98
N THR A 122 7.47 2.45 -16.92
CA THR A 122 8.14 2.76 -15.67
C THR A 122 7.44 3.93 -14.97
N ILE A 123 7.16 3.78 -13.67
CA ILE A 123 6.65 4.88 -12.85
C ILE A 123 7.80 5.49 -12.06
N LEU A 124 7.98 6.79 -12.20
CA LEU A 124 9.03 7.58 -11.54
C LEU A 124 8.39 8.63 -10.64
N THR A 125 9.07 9.00 -9.55
CA THR A 125 8.75 10.23 -8.84
C THR A 125 8.94 11.42 -9.77
N ALA A 126 8.05 12.41 -9.69
CA ALA A 126 8.12 13.57 -10.59
C ALA A 126 9.43 14.37 -10.37
N ASP A 127 9.86 14.47 -9.11
CA ASP A 127 11.04 15.20 -8.65
C ASP A 127 12.35 14.39 -8.67
N GLY A 128 12.31 13.10 -9.01
CA GLY A 128 13.48 12.22 -9.04
C GLY A 128 13.97 11.75 -7.68
N SER A 129 13.22 12.00 -6.60
CA SER A 129 13.52 11.48 -5.26
C SER A 129 13.24 9.97 -5.16
N LEU A 130 13.74 9.32 -4.10
CA LEU A 130 13.49 7.89 -3.89
C LEU A 130 12.04 7.62 -3.51
N SER A 131 11.54 6.45 -3.96
CA SER A 131 10.27 5.87 -3.55
C SER A 131 10.48 4.43 -3.06
N VAL A 132 9.60 3.97 -2.18
CA VAL A 132 9.59 2.60 -1.65
C VAL A 132 8.17 2.07 -1.69
N GLN A 133 8.03 0.81 -2.09
CA GLN A 133 6.78 0.05 -2.03
C GLN A 133 6.96 -1.21 -1.18
N PHE A 134 5.92 -1.55 -0.44
CA PHE A 134 5.70 -2.87 0.14
C PHE A 134 4.25 -3.24 -0.10
N GLU A 135 3.98 -4.53 -0.23
CA GLU A 135 2.63 -5.01 -0.48
C GLU A 135 2.38 -6.36 0.17
N HIS A 136 1.13 -6.55 0.59
CA HIS A 136 0.59 -7.85 0.93
C HIS A 136 -0.81 -8.05 0.33
N THR A 137 -1.02 -9.22 -0.27
CA THR A 137 -2.36 -9.80 -0.41
C THR A 137 -2.86 -10.31 0.94
N VAL A 138 -4.07 -9.88 1.33
CA VAL A 138 -4.76 -10.28 2.56
C VAL A 138 -6.18 -10.74 2.28
N VAL A 139 -6.68 -11.67 3.08
CA VAL A 139 -8.10 -12.05 3.11
C VAL A 139 -8.75 -11.53 4.38
N VAL A 140 -9.92 -10.91 4.26
CA VAL A 140 -10.76 -10.55 5.42
C VAL A 140 -11.40 -11.82 5.96
N THR A 141 -11.20 -12.11 7.24
CA THR A 141 -11.79 -13.28 7.92
C THR A 141 -12.93 -12.82 8.83
N GLU A 142 -13.71 -13.74 9.39
CA GLU A 142 -14.80 -13.41 10.34
C GLU A 142 -14.33 -12.64 11.58
N GLN A 143 -13.04 -12.72 11.94
CA GLN A 143 -12.48 -12.13 13.16
C GLN A 143 -11.45 -11.02 12.88
N GLY A 144 -11.09 -10.78 11.62
CA GLY A 144 -10.02 -9.85 11.27
C GLY A 144 -9.54 -10.05 9.84
N HIS A 145 -8.26 -10.37 9.69
CA HIS A 145 -7.66 -10.69 8.41
C HIS A 145 -6.55 -11.74 8.55
N GLU A 146 -6.19 -12.36 7.44
CA GLU A 146 -5.03 -13.22 7.29
C GLU A 146 -4.17 -12.71 6.13
N VAL A 147 -2.86 -12.64 6.35
CA VAL A 147 -1.90 -12.25 5.31
C VAL A 147 -1.48 -13.49 4.52
N LEU A 148 -1.87 -13.56 3.25
CA LEU A 148 -1.63 -14.73 2.40
C LEU A 148 -0.22 -14.77 1.82
N THR A 149 0.45 -13.61 1.74
CA THR A 149 1.77 -13.42 1.11
C THR A 149 2.84 -13.10 2.15
N LYS A 150 2.70 -13.66 3.35
CA LYS A 150 3.65 -13.41 4.44
C LYS A 150 5.03 -13.96 4.06
N TYR A 151 6.04 -13.11 4.14
CA TYR A 151 7.44 -13.49 4.03
C TYR A 151 8.13 -13.03 5.33
N GLU A 152 8.64 -13.99 6.09
CA GLU A 152 9.24 -13.85 7.44
C GLU A 152 8.29 -13.33 8.55
#